data_AF-A0A960D756-F1
#
_entry.id   AF-A0A960D756-F1
#
_cell.length_a   1.000
_cell.length_b   1.000
_cell.length_c   1.000
_cell.angle_alpha   90.00
_cell.angle_beta   90.00
_cell.angle_gamma   90.00
#
_symmetry.space_group_name_H-M   'P 1'
#
loop_
_entity.id
_entity.type
_entity.pdbx_description
1 polymer ?
#
loop_
_entity_poly.entity_id
_entity_poly.type
_entity_poly.pdbx_seq_one_letter_code
_entity_poly.pdbx_strand_id
1 'polypeptide(L)' 'LEIYTVPYTAQFHNPLSADKQMSYNDSRAEGTRGAVRAITEMNDRCPLTSFVLVGFSQGAVIAGDIASDVGNGRG' A
#
# COMPACT_ATOMS: atom_id res chain seq x y z
N LEU A 1 -5.54 -17.28 -10.51
CA LEU A 1 -5.19 -16.64 -9.23
C LEU A 1 -3.88 -15.91 -9.45
N GLU A 2 -3.88 -14.60 -9.23
CA GLU A 2 -2.66 -13.78 -9.24
C GLU A 2 -2.36 -13.34 -7.80
N ILE A 3 -1.09 -13.38 -7.41
CA ILE A 3 -0.62 -12.91 -6.10
C ILE A 3 0.35 -11.77 -6.37
N TYR A 4 0.04 -10.61 -5.83
CA TYR A 4 0.86 -9.41 -5.98
C TYR A 4 1.24 -8.87 -4.61
N THR A 5 2.55 -8.75 -4.35
CA THR A 5 3.08 -8.07 -3.16
C THR A 5 3.62 -6.72 -3.59
N VAL A 6 3.13 -5.65 -2.96
CA VAL A 6 3.47 -4.28 -3.34
C VAL A 6 4.98 -4.04 -3.12
N PRO A 7 5.76 -3.77 -4.18
CA PRO A 7 7.14 -3.37 -4.02
C PRO A 7 7.18 -1.89 -3.61
N TYR A 8 7.73 -1.61 -2.44
CA TYR A 8 7.93 -0.25 -1.94
C TYR A 8 9.08 -0.24 -0.94
N THR A 9 9.58 0.95 -0.60
CA THR A 9 10.77 1.11 0.25
C THR A 9 10.64 0.43 1.63
N ALA A 10 9.43 0.41 2.21
CA ALA A 10 9.12 -0.30 3.46
C ALA A 10 10.07 0.02 4.64
N GLN A 11 10.42 1.30 4.80
CA GLN A 11 11.37 1.78 5.80
C GLN A 11 10.71 2.58 6.91
N PHE A 12 11.46 2.72 8.01
CA PHE A 12 11.07 3.48 9.19
C PHE A 12 12.33 4.17 9.76
N HIS A 13 12.58 5.41 9.32
CA HIS A 13 13.68 6.20 9.87
C HIS A 13 13.53 6.45 11.37
N ASN A 14 14.60 6.20 12.13
CA ASN A 14 14.71 6.57 13.53
C ASN A 14 15.54 7.87 13.66
N PRO A 15 14.93 9.00 14.08
CA PRO A 15 15.63 10.29 14.19
C PRO A 15 16.81 10.32 15.17
N LEU A 16 16.93 9.31 16.04
CA LEU A 16 18.01 9.17 17.02
C LEU A 16 19.20 8.35 16.47
N SER A 17 19.07 7.82 15.25
CA SER A 17 20.05 6.96 14.62
C SER A 17 20.66 7.65 13.39
N ALA A 18 21.84 7.18 12.96
CA ALA A 18 22.50 7.64 11.73
C ALA A 18 22.09 6.82 10.48
N ASP A 19 20.98 6.08 10.57
CA ASP A 19 20.43 5.38 9.41
C ASP A 19 20.04 6.37 8.31
N LYS A 20 20.14 5.92 7.05
CA LYS A 20 19.78 6.71 5.87
C LYS A 20 18.44 6.25 5.30
N GLN A 21 17.54 5.81 6.18
CA GLN A 21 16.25 5.30 5.77
C GLN A 21 15.31 6.44 5.37
N MET A 22 14.36 6.12 4.50
CA MET A 22 13.18 6.93 4.21
C MET A 22 12.34 7.11 5.49
N SER A 23 11.71 8.28 5.63
CA SER A 23 10.79 8.53 6.74
C SER A 23 9.62 7.55 6.70
N TYR A 24 9.05 7.21 7.87
CA TYR A 24 7.85 6.36 7.93
C TYR A 24 6.70 6.93 7.09
N ASN A 25 6.53 8.25 7.12
CA ASN A 25 5.47 8.94 6.39
C ASN A 25 5.65 8.80 4.88
N ASP A 26 6.86 9.01 4.39
CA ASP A 26 7.16 8.88 2.95
C ASP A 26 7.04 7.43 2.50
N SER A 27 7.54 6.48 3.32
CA SER A 27 7.46 5.04 3.03
C SER A 27 6.00 4.56 2.98
N ARG A 28 5.17 4.95 3.96
CA ARG A 28 3.73 4.64 3.94
C ARG A 28 3.07 5.25 2.70
N ALA A 29 3.34 6.52 2.41
CA ALA A 29 2.73 7.21 1.27
C ALA A 29 3.15 6.57 -0.08
N GLU A 30 4.42 6.16 -0.22
CA GLU A 30 4.90 5.40 -1.37
C GLU A 30 4.18 4.07 -1.50
N GLY A 31 4.11 3.29 -0.41
CA GLY A 31 3.42 2.00 -0.39
C GLY A 31 1.94 2.12 -0.75
N THR A 32 1.24 3.13 -0.22
CA THR A 32 -0.15 3.41 -0.58
C THR A 32 -0.30 3.74 -2.07
N ARG A 33 0.56 4.61 -2.63
CA ARG A 33 0.52 4.94 -4.06
C ARG A 33 0.78 3.71 -4.93
N GLY A 34 1.75 2.87 -4.56
CA GLY A 34 2.08 1.64 -5.28
C GLY A 34 0.94 0.62 -5.25
N ALA A 35 0.32 0.44 -4.09
CA ALA A 35 -0.82 -0.46 -3.92
C ALA A 35 -2.05 -0.01 -4.72
N VAL A 36 -2.44 1.27 -4.59
CA VAL A 36 -3.57 1.83 -5.34
C VAL A 36 -3.33 1.72 -6.83
N ARG A 37 -2.13 2.07 -7.31
CA ARG A 37 -1.77 1.93 -8.73
C ARG A 37 -1.95 0.50 -9.24
N ALA A 38 -1.45 -0.50 -8.50
CA ALA A 38 -1.56 -1.90 -8.91
C ALA A 38 -3.02 -2.38 -8.95
N ILE A 39 -3.84 -1.97 -7.98
CA ILE A 39 -5.28 -2.29 -7.93
C ILE A 39 -6.01 -1.63 -9.11
N THR A 40 -5.77 -0.34 -9.37
CA THR A 40 -6.37 0.39 -10.49
C THR A 40 -5.97 -0.23 -11.83
N GLU A 41 -4.69 -0.52 -12.05
CA GLU A 41 -4.22 -1.15 -13.30
C GLU A 41 -4.82 -2.56 -13.52
N MET A 42 -5.11 -3.30 -12.44
CA MET A 42 -5.82 -4.58 -12.55
C MET A 42 -7.30 -4.36 -12.88
N ASN A 43 -7.97 -3.42 -12.21
CA ASN A 43 -9.38 -3.13 -12.42
C ASN A 43 -9.66 -2.59 -13.83
N ASP A 44 -8.79 -1.71 -14.36
CA ASP A 44 -8.92 -1.15 -15.70
C ASP A 44 -8.81 -2.23 -16.79
N ARG A 45 -7.91 -3.20 -16.59
CA ARG A 45 -7.75 -4.35 -17.50
C ARG A 45 -8.86 -5.39 -17.32
N CYS A 46 -9.29 -5.60 -16.09
CA CYS A 46 -10.18 -6.68 -15.68
C CYS A 46 -11.21 -6.18 -14.64
N PRO A 47 -12.28 -5.47 -15.06
CA PRO A 47 -13.21 -4.79 -14.14
C PRO A 47 -14.10 -5.73 -13.31
N LEU A 48 -14.03 -7.05 -13.57
CA LEU A 48 -14.74 -8.08 -12.82
C LEU A 48 -13.83 -8.82 -11.83
N THR A 49 -12.55 -8.45 -11.72
CA THR A 49 -11.62 -9.06 -10.77
C THR A 49 -12.01 -8.68 -9.35
N SER A 50 -12.25 -9.68 -8.50
CA SER A 50 -12.38 -9.48 -7.06
C SER A 50 -11.01 -9.45 -6.37
N PHE A 51 -10.90 -8.67 -5.29
CA PHE A 51 -9.66 -8.47 -4.56
C PHE A 51 -9.74 -9.03 -3.13
N VAL A 52 -8.59 -9.53 -2.65
CA VAL A 52 -8.35 -9.79 -1.22
C VAL A 52 -7.12 -8.98 -0.84
N LEU A 53 -7.26 -8.11 0.16
CA LEU A 53 -6.18 -7.27 0.67
C LEU A 53 -5.70 -7.80 2.01
N VAL A 54 -4.38 -7.99 2.14
CA VAL A 54 -3.73 -8.43 3.38
C VAL A 54 -2.49 -7.57 3.61
N GLY A 55 -2.24 -7.18 4.85
CA GLY A 55 -1.07 -6.40 5.22
C GLY A 55 -0.56 -6.74 6.62
N PHE A 56 0.72 -6.48 6.87
CA PHE A 56 1.38 -6.65 8.16
C PHE A 56 2.13 -5.37 8.57
N SER A 57 2.06 -4.97 9.85
CA SER A 57 2.73 -3.79 10.39
C SER A 57 2.43 -2.51 9.56
N GLN A 58 3.44 -1.83 9.00
CA GLN A 58 3.26 -0.69 8.08
C GLN A 58 2.32 -1.05 6.91
N GLY A 59 2.45 -2.25 6.36
CA GLY A 59 1.57 -2.75 5.30
C GLY A 59 0.13 -2.98 5.75
N ALA A 60 -0.10 -3.30 7.04
CA ALA A 60 -1.46 -3.43 7.58
C ALA A 60 -2.16 -2.07 7.66
N VAL A 61 -1.42 -1.02 8.01
CA VAL A 61 -1.94 0.35 8.01
C VAL A 61 -2.28 0.78 6.57
N ILE A 62 -1.38 0.55 5.61
CA ILE A 62 -1.63 0.86 4.19
C ILE A 62 -2.89 0.13 3.68
N ALA A 63 -2.99 -1.18 3.92
CA ALA A 63 -4.15 -1.98 3.50
C ALA A 63 -5.45 -1.50 4.19
N GLY A 64 -5.37 -1.12 5.46
CA GLY A 64 -6.50 -0.58 6.23
C GLY A 64 -6.97 0.78 5.72
N ASP A 65 -6.07 1.67 5.36
CA ASP A 65 -6.41 2.97 4.75
C ASP A 65 -7.14 2.77 3.42
N ILE A 66 -6.61 1.88 2.55
CA ILE A 66 -7.23 1.57 1.26
C ILE A 66 -8.61 0.94 1.46
N ALA A 67 -8.74 0.00 2.39
CA ALA A 67 -10.04 -0.60 2.73
C ALA A 67 -11.03 0.44 3.25
N SER A 68 -10.58 1.43 4.02
CA SER A 68 -11.40 2.55 4.47
C SER A 68 -11.88 3.41 3.31
N ASP A 69 -11.02 3.73 2.35
CA ASP A 69 -11.41 4.53 1.18
C ASP A 69 -12.41 3.78 0.29
N VAL A 70 -12.15 2.51 -0.03
CA VAL A 70 -13.08 1.66 -0.80
C VAL A 70 -14.42 1.52 -0.07
N GLY A 71 -14.39 1.20 1.23
CA GLY A 71 -15.61 1.01 2.04
C GLY A 71 -16.45 2.28 2.19
N ASN A 72 -15.89 3.45 1.93
CA ASN A 72 -16.58 4.75 1.97
C ASN A 72 -16.74 5.39 0.57
N GLY A 73 -16.42 4.69 -0.53
CA GLY A 73 -16.56 5.23 -1.88
C GLY A 73 -15.66 6.44 -2.19
N ARG A 74 -14.50 6.54 -1.56
CA ARG A 74 -13.49 7.58 -1.82
C ARG A 74 -12.34 7.11 -2.74
N GLY A 75 -12.38 5.85 -3.15
CA GLY A 75 -11.42 5.20 -4.04
C GLY A 75 -12.14 4.25 -4.97
#